data_AF-A0A7H4MJI1-F1
#
_entry.id   AF-A0A7H4MJI1-F1
#
_cell.length_a   1.000
_cell.length_b   1.000
_cell.length_c   1.000
_cell.angle_alpha   90.00
_cell.angle_beta   90.00
_cell.angle_gamma   90.00
#
_symmetry.space_group_name_H-M   'P 1'
#
loop_
_entity.id
_entity.type
_entity.pdbx_description
1 polymer ?
#
loop_
_entity_poly.entity_id
_entity_poly.type
_entity_poly.pdbx_seq_one_letter_code
_entity_poly.pdbx_strand_id
1 'polypeptide(L)'
;MSSTPRPHDLVWLNHASALEAIAEPWVAQQWRAALPVVVRRDVDDQARIPVGVRGMKREQRAAGWVQAHNIVRCVTPEMLVERERLLGSRFVSQPPVQAAIALTLHPWSWRWGVTGSTAYALATEIPVLHAASDLDLLIRAPQPLDREALREWLAVWPNCRAAPIPR
;
A
#
# COMPACT_ATOMS: atom_id res chain seq x y z
N MET A 1 -21.35 -2.95 -1.75
CA MET A 1 -20.98 -1.71 -2.46
C MET A 1 -19.47 -1.69 -2.59
N SER A 2 -18.92 -1.94 -3.78
CA SER A 2 -17.46 -1.87 -3.99
C SER A 2 -17.08 -0.41 -4.16
N SER A 3 -16.36 0.15 -3.20
CA SER A 3 -15.80 1.51 -3.30
C SER A 3 -14.73 1.55 -4.40
N THR A 4 -14.68 2.63 -5.18
CA THR A 4 -13.60 2.85 -6.16
C THR A 4 -12.23 2.71 -5.50
N PRO A 5 -11.34 1.85 -6.02
CA PRO A 5 -9.98 1.70 -5.50
C PRO A 5 -9.23 3.04 -5.51
N ARG A 6 -8.49 3.31 -4.44
CA ARG A 6 -7.75 4.56 -4.25
C ARG A 6 -6.24 4.30 -4.32
N PRO A 7 -5.42 5.31 -4.60
CA PRO A 7 -3.97 5.16 -4.59
C PRO A 7 -3.46 4.47 -3.32
N HIS A 8 -2.50 3.56 -3.49
CA HIS A 8 -1.91 2.65 -2.51
C HIS A 8 -2.79 1.48 -2.04
N ASP A 9 -4.02 1.36 -2.51
CA ASP A 9 -4.81 0.16 -2.27
C ASP A 9 -4.17 -1.04 -3.01
N LEU A 10 -4.14 -2.20 -2.36
CA LEU A 10 -3.72 -3.46 -2.98
C LEU A 10 -4.94 -4.13 -3.58
N VAL A 11 -4.90 -4.44 -4.87
CA VAL A 11 -6.01 -5.08 -5.58
C VAL A 11 -5.57 -6.38 -6.23
N TRP A 12 -6.44 -7.38 -6.19
CA TRP A 12 -6.25 -8.65 -6.90
C TRP A 12 -7.16 -8.67 -8.11
N LEU A 13 -6.64 -9.25 -9.17
CA LEU A 13 -7.32 -9.34 -10.46
C LEU A 13 -7.88 -10.75 -10.66
N ASN A 14 -8.97 -10.87 -11.41
CA ASN A 14 -9.57 -12.14 -11.77
C ASN A 14 -8.66 -13.04 -12.63
N HIS A 15 -7.79 -12.46 -13.47
CA HIS A 15 -6.85 -13.19 -14.32
C HIS A 15 -5.63 -12.34 -14.69
N ALA A 16 -4.55 -12.99 -15.14
CA ALA A 16 -3.29 -12.29 -15.36
C ALA A 16 -3.31 -11.33 -16.56
N SER A 17 -4.10 -11.65 -17.59
CA SER A 17 -4.31 -10.84 -18.79
C SER A 17 -5.16 -9.58 -18.54
N ALA A 18 -5.65 -9.36 -17.32
CA ALA A 18 -6.36 -8.14 -16.95
C ALA A 18 -5.40 -6.95 -16.81
N LEU A 19 -4.09 -7.20 -16.74
CA LEU A 19 -3.08 -6.15 -16.80
C LEU A 19 -2.90 -5.67 -18.23
N GLU A 20 -3.12 -4.38 -18.43
CA GLU A 20 -3.00 -3.69 -19.70
C GLU A 20 -1.79 -2.76 -19.71
N ALA A 21 -1.25 -2.51 -20.92
CA ALA A 21 -0.20 -1.53 -21.18
C ALA A 21 1.01 -1.60 -20.21
N ILE A 22 1.44 -2.84 -19.94
CA ILE A 22 2.70 -3.15 -19.24
C ILE A 22 3.83 -3.23 -20.26
N ALA A 23 4.89 -2.44 -20.08
CA ALA A 23 6.04 -2.43 -20.98
C ALA A 23 7.07 -3.53 -20.63
N GLU A 24 7.12 -3.93 -19.37
CA GLU A 24 8.19 -4.74 -18.82
C GLU A 24 7.95 -6.25 -19.03
N PRO A 25 8.78 -6.96 -19.83
CA PRO A 25 8.52 -8.35 -20.19
C PRO A 25 8.55 -9.33 -19.01
N TRP A 26 9.27 -8.99 -17.93
CA TRP A 26 9.37 -9.83 -16.74
C TRP A 26 8.01 -10.02 -16.05
N VAL A 27 7.06 -9.11 -16.24
CA VAL A 27 5.72 -9.19 -15.62
C VAL A 27 4.99 -10.44 -16.12
N ALA A 28 4.97 -10.68 -17.43
CA ALA A 28 4.34 -11.88 -17.99
C ALA A 28 4.97 -13.18 -17.48
N GLN A 29 6.28 -13.16 -17.24
CA GLN A 29 7.03 -14.32 -16.80
C GLN A 29 6.83 -14.60 -15.29
N GLN A 30 6.79 -13.56 -14.47
CA GLN A 30 6.94 -13.67 -13.01
C GLN A 30 5.67 -13.37 -12.23
N TRP A 31 4.83 -12.42 -12.68
CA TRP A 31 3.63 -12.04 -11.94
C TRP A 31 2.47 -13.00 -12.21
N ARG A 32 1.62 -13.19 -11.21
CA ARG A 32 0.45 -14.09 -11.25
C ARG A 32 -0.72 -13.40 -10.55
N ALA A 33 -1.95 -13.68 -10.98
CA ALA A 33 -3.17 -13.07 -10.43
C ALA A 33 -3.41 -13.32 -8.92
N ALA A 34 -2.74 -14.32 -8.35
CA ALA A 34 -2.72 -14.55 -6.90
C ALA A 34 -1.96 -13.47 -6.10
N LEU A 35 -1.09 -12.71 -6.77
CA LEU A 35 -0.38 -11.58 -6.18
C LEU A 35 -1.12 -10.28 -6.46
N PRO A 36 -1.15 -9.33 -5.51
CA PRO A 36 -1.79 -8.06 -5.74
C PRO A 36 -0.97 -7.17 -6.67
N VAL A 37 -1.64 -6.16 -7.20
CA VAL A 37 -1.03 -4.96 -7.76
C VAL A 37 -1.41 -3.75 -6.90
N VAL A 38 -0.59 -2.70 -6.94
CA VAL A 38 -0.79 -1.49 -6.12
C VAL A 38 -1.46 -0.43 -6.97
N VAL A 39 -2.59 0.12 -6.55
CA VAL A 39 -3.20 1.26 -7.23
C VAL A 39 -2.25 2.46 -7.14
N ARG A 40 -1.96 3.08 -8.28
CA ARG A 40 -1.08 4.24 -8.39
C ARG A 40 -1.86 5.54 -8.43
N ARG A 41 -1.14 6.66 -8.43
CA ARG A 41 -1.67 7.97 -8.81
C ARG A 41 -1.34 8.18 -10.27
N ASP A 42 -2.37 8.14 -11.09
CA ASP A 42 -2.29 8.46 -12.51
C ASP A 42 -3.72 8.70 -12.99
N VAL A 43 -3.87 9.29 -14.18
CA VAL A 43 -5.16 9.49 -14.81
C VAL A 43 -5.10 8.93 -16.21
N ASP A 44 -6.13 8.19 -16.60
CA ASP A 44 -6.25 7.63 -17.93
C ASP A 44 -7.58 8.04 -18.55
N ASP A 45 -7.51 8.44 -19.81
CA ASP A 45 -8.65 8.94 -20.59
C ASP A 45 -9.72 7.86 -20.79
N GLN A 46 -9.36 6.57 -20.63
CA GLN A 46 -10.27 5.43 -20.79
C GLN A 46 -10.85 4.94 -19.46
N ALA A 47 -10.73 5.73 -18.39
CA ALA A 47 -11.24 5.42 -17.05
C ALA A 47 -10.68 4.11 -16.46
N ARG A 48 -9.50 3.67 -16.89
CA ARG A 48 -8.80 2.53 -16.29
C ARG A 48 -8.13 2.95 -14.98
N ILE A 49 -7.96 1.97 -14.11
CA ILE A 49 -7.29 2.17 -12.82
C ILE A 49 -5.78 1.98 -13.03
N PRO A 50 -4.94 2.98 -12.72
CA PRO A 50 -3.49 2.83 -12.82
C PRO A 50 -2.99 1.90 -11.72
N VAL A 51 -2.15 0.95 -12.09
CA VAL A 51 -1.61 -0.05 -11.18
C VAL A 51 -0.10 -0.23 -11.34
N GLY A 52 0.55 -0.56 -10.24
CA GLY A 52 1.96 -0.90 -10.16
C GLY A 52 2.12 -2.38 -9.87
N VAL A 53 2.87 -3.08 -10.72
CA VAL A 53 3.28 -4.47 -10.49
C VAL A 53 4.64 -4.48 -9.82
N ARG A 54 4.80 -5.34 -8.80
CA ARG A 54 6.09 -5.56 -8.13
C ARG A 54 6.65 -6.92 -8.52
N GLY A 55 7.92 -6.95 -8.92
CA GLY A 55 8.66 -8.19 -9.16
C GLY A 55 9.37 -8.69 -7.91
N MET A 56 10.17 -9.74 -8.08
CA MET A 56 10.92 -10.36 -6.99
C MET A 56 12.04 -9.46 -6.47
N LYS A 57 12.69 -8.70 -7.36
CA LYS A 57 13.75 -7.76 -7.00
C LYS A 57 13.20 -6.39 -6.66
N ARG A 58 13.95 -5.62 -5.84
CA ARG A 58 13.52 -4.31 -5.32
C ARG A 58 13.26 -3.29 -6.45
N GLU A 59 14.06 -3.36 -7.50
CA GLU A 59 14.04 -2.52 -8.70
C GLU A 59 12.96 -2.94 -9.71
N GLN A 60 12.42 -4.14 -9.61
CA GLN A 60 11.38 -4.61 -10.53
C GLN A 60 10.04 -3.98 -10.15
N ARG A 61 9.73 -2.86 -10.81
CA ARG A 61 8.46 -2.16 -10.73
C ARG A 61 8.00 -1.85 -12.15
N ALA A 62 6.77 -2.21 -12.45
CA ALA A 62 6.17 -2.01 -13.76
C ALA A 62 4.90 -1.19 -13.64
N ALA A 63 4.68 -0.32 -14.61
CA ALA A 63 3.51 0.52 -14.75
C ALA A 63 2.48 -0.17 -15.65
N GLY A 64 1.22 -0.23 -15.24
CA GLY A 64 0.16 -0.71 -16.11
C GLY A 64 -1.20 -0.20 -15.67
N TRP A 65 -2.22 -0.76 -16.30
CA TRP A 65 -3.60 -0.34 -16.13
C TRP A 65 -4.50 -1.55 -15.96
N VAL A 66 -5.67 -1.36 -15.35
CA VAL A 66 -6.68 -2.40 -15.22
C VAL A 66 -8.09 -1.83 -15.27
N GLN A 67 -9.01 -2.57 -15.88
CA GLN A 67 -10.43 -2.27 -15.82
C GLN A 67 -11.01 -2.58 -14.44
N ALA A 68 -11.87 -1.71 -13.93
CA ALA A 68 -12.46 -1.87 -12.59
C ALA A 68 -13.22 -3.19 -12.41
N HIS A 69 -13.87 -3.70 -13.46
CA HIS A 69 -14.61 -4.97 -13.42
C HIS A 69 -13.72 -6.21 -13.27
N ASN A 70 -12.41 -6.10 -13.51
CA ASN A 70 -11.46 -7.20 -13.34
C ASN A 70 -10.92 -7.30 -11.90
N ILE A 71 -11.24 -6.34 -11.03
CA ILE A 71 -10.80 -6.34 -9.63
C ILE A 71 -11.75 -7.21 -8.79
N VAL A 72 -11.20 -8.25 -8.16
CA VAL A 72 -11.96 -9.23 -7.36
C VAL A 72 -11.77 -9.09 -5.86
N ARG A 73 -10.70 -8.41 -5.44
CA ARG A 73 -10.40 -8.15 -4.02
C ARG A 73 -9.66 -6.84 -3.90
N CYS A 74 -9.97 -6.09 -2.84
CA CYS A 74 -9.27 -4.87 -2.47
C CYS A 74 -8.87 -4.94 -1.00
N VAL A 75 -7.63 -4.58 -0.69
CA VAL A 75 -7.12 -4.38 0.66
C VAL A 75 -6.57 -2.96 0.74
N THR A 76 -7.23 -2.11 1.52
CA THR A 76 -6.81 -0.72 1.71
C THR A 76 -5.70 -0.65 2.77
N PRO A 77 -4.82 0.38 2.72
CA PRO A 77 -3.83 0.65 3.76
C PRO A 77 -4.43 0.69 5.17
N GLU A 78 -5.63 1.23 5.30
CA GLU A 78 -6.35 1.39 6.57
C GLU A 78 -6.80 0.05 7.17
N MET A 79 -7.09 -0.96 6.34
CA MET A 79 -7.41 -2.32 6.81
C MET A 79 -6.21 -3.08 7.37
N LEU A 80 -4.99 -2.57 7.17
CA LEU A 80 -3.75 -3.21 7.58
C LEU A 80 -3.22 -2.70 8.93
N VAL A 81 -3.92 -1.75 9.55
CA VAL A 81 -3.56 -1.15 10.84
C VAL A 81 -4.54 -1.50 11.96
N GLU A 82 -5.41 -2.47 11.73
CA GLU A 82 -6.22 -3.08 12.79
C GLU A 82 -5.29 -3.78 13.79
N ARG A 83 -5.42 -3.43 15.07
CA ARG A 83 -4.46 -3.81 16.12
C ARG A 83 -4.43 -5.32 16.33
N GLU A 84 -5.58 -5.95 16.39
CA GLU A 84 -5.74 -7.40 16.57
C GLU A 84 -5.07 -8.15 15.41
N ARG A 85 -5.27 -7.68 14.18
CA ARG A 85 -4.64 -8.23 12.99
C ARG A 85 -3.11 -8.09 13.02
N LEU A 86 -2.59 -6.94 13.45
CA LEU A 86 -1.15 -6.72 13.57
C LEU A 86 -0.52 -7.63 14.64
N LEU A 87 -1.17 -7.75 15.80
CA LEU A 87 -0.72 -8.62 16.90
C LEU A 87 -0.77 -10.11 16.52
N GLY A 88 -1.77 -10.52 15.73
CA GLY A 88 -1.89 -11.88 15.20
C GLY A 88 -1.04 -12.18 13.97
N SER A 89 -0.31 -11.20 13.43
CA SER A 89 0.49 -11.38 12.23
C SER A 89 1.70 -12.29 12.48
N ARG A 90 2.00 -13.20 11.56
CA ARG A 90 3.26 -13.96 11.58
C ARG A 90 4.53 -13.09 11.49
N PHE A 91 4.37 -11.83 11.09
CA PHE A 91 5.44 -10.84 11.02
C PHE A 91 5.49 -9.95 12.26
N VAL A 92 4.76 -10.27 13.32
CA VAL A 92 4.67 -9.44 14.53
C VAL A 92 6.03 -9.04 15.06
N SER A 93 7.04 -9.91 15.04
CA SER A 93 8.39 -9.62 15.52
C SER A 93 9.25 -8.74 14.59
N GLN A 94 8.79 -8.43 13.37
CA GLN A 94 9.52 -7.59 12.43
C GLN A 94 9.44 -6.11 12.88
N PRO A 95 10.57 -5.37 12.92
CA PRO A 95 10.59 -3.97 13.34
C PRO A 95 9.52 -3.06 12.72
N PRO A 96 9.24 -3.08 11.40
CA PRO A 96 8.18 -2.23 10.84
C PRO A 96 6.77 -2.62 11.31
N VAL A 97 6.52 -3.88 11.69
CA VAL A 97 5.22 -4.31 12.22
C VAL A 97 5.09 -3.91 13.69
N GLN A 98 6.15 -4.03 14.49
CA GLN A 98 6.21 -3.49 15.86
C GLN A 98 5.98 -1.98 15.87
N ALA A 99 6.60 -1.24 14.95
CA ALA A 99 6.36 0.19 14.78
C ALA A 99 4.89 0.49 14.41
N ALA A 100 4.28 -0.28 13.50
CA ALA A 100 2.87 -0.15 13.17
C ALA A 100 1.97 -0.39 14.40
N ILE A 101 2.26 -1.41 15.22
CA ILE A 101 1.54 -1.69 16.48
C ILE A 101 1.67 -0.50 17.45
N ALA A 102 2.88 0.05 17.62
CA ALA A 102 3.09 1.21 18.47
C ALA A 102 2.28 2.43 17.98
N LEU A 103 2.21 2.65 16.67
CA LEU A 103 1.43 3.73 16.06
C LEU A 103 -0.08 3.59 16.28
N THR A 104 -0.60 2.37 16.47
CA THR A 104 -2.03 2.15 16.80
C THR A 104 -2.39 2.59 18.22
N LEU A 105 -1.41 2.76 19.11
CA LEU A 105 -1.62 3.26 20.47
C LEU A 105 -1.76 4.78 20.54
N HIS A 106 -1.35 5.48 19.48
CA HIS A 106 -1.38 6.93 19.45
C HIS A 106 -2.70 7.42 18.87
N PRO A 107 -3.28 8.52 19.39
CA PRO A 107 -4.45 9.13 18.76
C PRO A 107 -4.10 9.67 17.37
N TRP A 108 -4.99 9.45 16.40
CA TRP A 108 -4.85 9.99 15.05
C TRP A 108 -6.03 10.90 14.73
N SER A 109 -5.73 12.13 14.33
CA SER A 109 -6.73 13.08 13.82
C SER A 109 -7.14 12.77 12.37
N TRP A 110 -6.46 11.82 11.71
CA TRP A 110 -6.65 11.50 10.30
C TRP A 110 -6.80 10.00 10.09
N ARG A 111 -7.48 9.63 9.00
CA ARG A 111 -7.45 8.25 8.53
C ARG A 111 -6.04 7.94 8.03
N TRP A 112 -5.46 6.85 8.53
CA TRP A 112 -4.12 6.44 8.20
C TRP A 112 -4.03 4.93 7.96
N GLY A 113 -2.95 4.50 7.33
CA GLY A 113 -2.69 3.10 7.06
C GLY A 113 -1.23 2.85 6.72
N VAL A 114 -0.86 1.57 6.63
CA VAL A 114 0.48 1.15 6.20
C VAL A 114 0.51 0.90 4.70
N THR A 115 1.63 1.23 4.07
CA THR A 115 1.87 0.98 2.64
C THR A 115 3.20 0.25 2.42
N GLY A 116 3.68 0.22 1.18
CA GLY A 116 5.00 -0.31 0.87
C GLY A 116 5.17 -1.80 1.16
N SER A 117 6.37 -2.17 1.62
CA SER A 117 6.73 -3.58 1.86
C SER A 117 5.95 -4.21 3.01
N THR A 118 5.68 -3.45 4.08
CA THR A 118 4.88 -3.91 5.23
C THR A 118 3.46 -4.21 4.82
N ALA A 119 2.82 -3.32 4.04
CA ALA A 119 1.49 -3.59 3.53
C ALA A 119 1.44 -4.84 2.65
N TYR A 120 2.42 -4.98 1.75
CA TYR A 120 2.53 -6.15 0.88
C TYR A 120 2.66 -7.44 1.70
N ALA A 121 3.56 -7.48 2.68
CA ALA A 121 3.74 -8.64 3.56
C ALA A 121 2.45 -8.98 4.32
N LEU A 122 1.82 -8.01 4.98
CA LEU A 122 0.60 -8.21 5.77
C LEU A 122 -0.61 -8.65 4.95
N ALA A 123 -0.66 -8.28 3.67
CA ALA A 123 -1.78 -8.60 2.79
C ALA A 123 -1.61 -9.91 2.02
N THR A 124 -0.37 -10.32 1.75
CA THR A 124 -0.04 -11.50 0.95
C THR A 124 0.51 -12.67 1.75
N GLU A 125 0.94 -12.43 2.98
CA GLU A 125 1.72 -13.39 3.75
C GLU A 125 2.97 -13.87 2.97
N ILE A 126 3.68 -12.95 2.32
CA ILE A 126 4.99 -13.22 1.68
C ILE A 126 6.07 -12.53 2.52
N PRO A 127 7.15 -13.24 2.92
CA PRO A 127 8.16 -12.71 3.83
C PRO A 127 9.15 -11.79 3.10
N VAL A 128 8.67 -10.63 2.64
CA VAL A 128 9.48 -9.60 1.97
C VAL A 128 10.12 -8.60 2.93
N LEU A 129 9.81 -8.71 4.23
CA LEU A 129 10.34 -7.84 5.29
C LEU A 129 11.67 -8.34 5.81
N HIS A 130 12.55 -7.40 6.14
CA HIS A 130 13.81 -7.65 6.85
C HIS A 130 13.99 -6.63 7.99
N ALA A 131 14.94 -6.86 8.89
CA ALA A 131 15.14 -6.02 10.08
C ALA A 131 15.39 -4.54 9.74
N ALA A 132 16.08 -4.25 8.63
CA ALA A 132 16.33 -2.89 8.14
C ALA A 132 15.21 -2.32 7.24
N SER A 133 14.03 -2.94 7.19
CA SER A 133 12.91 -2.43 6.38
C SER A 133 12.30 -1.21 7.05
N ASP A 134 12.11 -0.14 6.28
CA ASP A 134 11.37 1.04 6.71
C ASP A 134 9.87 0.74 6.83
N LEU A 135 9.16 1.54 7.62
CA LEU A 135 7.70 1.55 7.68
C LEU A 135 7.14 2.73 6.88
N ASP A 136 6.44 2.44 5.79
CA ASP A 136 5.76 3.45 4.98
C ASP A 136 4.33 3.69 5.50
N LEU A 137 4.00 4.96 5.79
CA LEU A 137 2.69 5.38 6.27
C LEU A 137 1.95 6.19 5.21
N LEU A 138 0.63 6.04 5.18
CA LEU A 138 -0.27 6.87 4.39
C LEU A 138 -1.25 7.57 5.31
N ILE A 139 -1.39 8.88 5.15
CA ILE A 139 -2.48 9.67 5.73
C ILE A 139 -3.41 10.09 4.58
N ARG A 140 -4.72 9.86 4.73
CA ARG A 140 -5.72 10.36 3.79
C ARG A 140 -6.08 11.80 4.16
N ALA A 141 -5.71 12.74 3.29
CA ALA A 141 -5.94 14.17 3.45
C ALA A 141 -6.92 14.69 2.38
N PRO A 142 -8.25 14.51 2.54
CA PRO A 142 -9.23 15.04 1.58
C PRO A 142 -9.17 16.57 1.49
N GLN A 143 -8.85 17.21 2.62
CA GLN A 143 -8.45 18.61 2.73
C GLN A 143 -6.98 18.66 3.19
N PRO A 144 -6.26 19.78 2.94
CA PRO A 144 -4.92 19.96 3.49
C PRO A 144 -4.88 19.70 5.00
N LEU A 145 -3.88 18.96 5.46
CA LEU A 145 -3.70 18.68 6.88
C LEU A 145 -3.39 19.97 7.63
N ASP A 146 -3.90 20.09 8.85
CA ASP A 146 -3.43 21.10 9.79
C ASP A 146 -1.94 20.88 10.05
N ARG A 147 -1.14 21.93 9.77
CA ARG A 147 0.30 21.89 9.88
C ARG A 147 0.77 21.80 11.33
N GLU A 148 0.03 22.38 12.27
CA GLU A 148 0.40 22.36 13.68
C GLU A 148 0.20 20.96 14.25
N ALA A 149 -1.00 20.39 14.07
CA ALA A 149 -1.30 19.02 14.46
C ALA A 149 -0.33 17.99 13.82
N LEU A 150 0.03 18.16 12.54
CA LEU A 150 1.01 17.27 11.88
C LEU A 150 2.41 17.38 12.51
N ARG A 151 2.83 18.58 12.88
CA ARG A 151 4.13 18.80 13.54
C ARG A 151 4.15 18.20 14.94
N GLU A 152 3.09 18.40 15.72
CA GLU A 152 2.95 17.79 17.04
C GLU A 152 3.00 16.26 16.96
N TRP A 153 2.29 15.68 15.99
CA TRP A 153 2.33 14.25 15.74
C TRP A 153 3.73 13.77 15.36
N LEU A 154 4.44 14.48 14.47
CA LEU A 154 5.82 14.15 14.08
C LEU A 154 6.83 14.30 15.22
N ALA A 155 6.61 15.21 16.16
CA ALA A 155 7.50 15.41 17.30
C ALA A 155 7.56 14.18 18.23
N VAL A 156 6.49 13.37 18.26
CA VAL A 156 6.45 12.09 18.98
C VAL A 156 7.29 11.00 18.27
N TRP A 157 7.51 11.15 16.96
CA TRP A 157 8.18 10.17 16.10
C TRP A 157 9.39 10.78 15.38
N PRO A 158 10.52 11.03 16.08
CA PRO A 158 11.64 11.82 15.55
C PRO A 158 12.35 11.19 14.33
N ASN A 159 12.17 9.88 14.11
CA ASN A 159 12.70 9.18 12.94
C ASN A 159 11.70 9.13 11.76
N CYS A 160 10.47 9.60 11.95
CA CYS A 160 9.47 9.68 10.89
C CYS A 160 9.70 10.93 10.04
N ARG A 161 9.70 10.75 8.71
CA ARG A 161 9.80 11.86 7.75
C ARG A 161 8.49 11.94 6.97
N ALA A 162 7.78 13.05 7.09
CA ALA A 162 6.61 13.32 6.28
C ALA A 162 7.01 14.06 4.99
N ALA A 163 6.54 13.56 3.85
CA ALA A 163 6.61 14.25 2.58
C ALA A 163 5.19 14.32 1.99
N PRO A 164 4.71 15.51 1.56
CA PRO A 164 3.47 15.58 0.80
C PRO A 164 3.68 14.83 -0.52
N ILE A 165 2.78 13.91 -0.84
CA ILE A 165 2.77 13.27 -2.14
C ILE A 165 1.85 14.13 -3.02
N PRO A 166 2.37 14.76 -4.10
CA PRO A 166 1.56 15.57 -5.00
C PRO A 166 0.35 14.79 -5.53
N ARG A 167 -0.73 15.51 -5.86
CA ARG A 167 -1.91 14.92 -6.51
C ARG A 167 -1.56 14.46 -7.91
#